data_AF-A0A927G5A3-F1
#
_entry.id   AF-A0A927G5A3-F1
#
_cell.length_a   1.000
_cell.length_b   1.000
_cell.length_c   1.000
_cell.angle_alpha   90.00
_cell.angle_beta   90.00
_cell.angle_gamma   90.00
#
_symmetry.space_group_name_H-M   'P 1'
#
loop_
_entity.id
_entity.type
_entity.pdbx_description
1 polymer ?
#
loop_
_entity_poly.entity_id
_entity_poly.type
_entity_poly.pdbx_seq_one_letter_code
_entity_poly.pdbx_strand_id
1 'polypeptide(L)'
;MNSIPRTKIIPMWFFNILFPGILVNAIITNLELIEKQMRLDPFLSLIMLQNILLPIAILLYINMYKISSIVMKVLFSFVAIIISMLVEHLVEKAGVFKYKDWNSWFSFLLWSVVITASIVFYHFVNNQSKREDSHV
;
A
#
# COMPACT_ATOMS: atom_id res chain seq x y z
N MET A 1 9.55 -23.40 -2.83
CA MET A 1 9.12 -22.30 -1.95
C MET A 1 9.25 -21.00 -2.76
N ASN A 2 8.13 -20.49 -3.29
CA ASN A 2 8.10 -19.42 -4.32
C ASN A 2 8.15 -18.01 -3.71
N SER A 3 9.16 -17.69 -2.89
CA SER A 3 9.32 -16.33 -2.34
C SER A 3 9.67 -15.29 -3.41
N ILE A 4 9.45 -14.01 -3.12
CA ILE A 4 9.94 -12.91 -3.95
C ILE A 4 11.48 -12.89 -3.83
N PRO A 5 12.23 -12.89 -4.95
CA PRO A 5 13.69 -12.77 -4.92
C PRO A 5 14.12 -11.54 -4.13
N ARG A 6 15.16 -11.66 -3.30
CA ARG A 6 15.66 -10.55 -2.47
C ARG A 6 15.99 -9.30 -3.29
N THR A 7 16.46 -9.48 -4.53
CA THR A 7 16.75 -8.42 -5.50
C THR A 7 15.52 -7.61 -5.90
N LYS A 8 14.31 -8.18 -5.81
CA LYS A 8 13.04 -7.52 -6.14
C LYS A 8 12.37 -6.86 -4.93
N ILE A 9 12.75 -7.26 -3.71
CA ILE A 9 12.16 -6.72 -2.47
C ILE A 9 12.49 -5.23 -2.31
N ILE A 10 13.74 -4.84 -2.54
CA ILE A 10 14.19 -3.45 -2.38
C ILE A 10 13.40 -2.48 -3.27
N PRO A 11 13.35 -2.65 -4.61
CA PRO A 11 12.59 -1.73 -5.46
C PRO A 11 11.09 -1.73 -5.15
N MET A 12 10.51 -2.88 -4.79
CA MET A 12 9.11 -2.95 -4.36
C MET A 12 8.86 -2.21 -3.05
N TRP A 13 9.78 -2.31 -2.09
CA TRP A 13 9.70 -1.59 -0.82
C TRP A 13 9.74 -0.08 -1.04
N PHE A 14 10.70 0.42 -1.85
CA PHE A 14 10.78 1.83 -2.19
C PHE A 14 9.52 2.33 -2.89
N PHE A 15 8.98 1.55 -3.83
CA PHE A 15 7.71 1.89 -4.49
C PHE A 15 6.56 1.99 -3.48
N ASN A 16 6.44 1.03 -2.57
CA ASN A 16 5.39 0.99 -1.56
C ASN A 16 5.52 2.08 -0.47
N ILE A 17 6.70 2.67 -0.29
CA ILE A 17 6.88 3.89 0.50
C ILE A 17 6.41 5.10 -0.30
N LEU A 18 7.00 5.28 -1.49
CA LEU A 18 6.89 6.52 -2.26
C LEU A 18 5.49 6.73 -2.82
N PHE A 19 4.89 5.70 -3.42
CA PHE A 19 3.63 5.85 -4.13
C PHE A 19 2.45 6.18 -3.18
N PRO A 20 2.21 5.43 -2.09
CA PRO A 20 1.23 5.83 -1.08
C PRO A 20 1.60 7.15 -0.39
N GLY A 21 2.90 7.38 -0.18
CA GLY A 21 3.50 8.67 0.20
C GLY A 21 2.91 9.87 -0.53
N ILE A 22 3.10 9.85 -1.84
CA ILE A 22 2.69 10.92 -2.75
C ILE A 22 1.17 11.05 -2.78
N LEU A 23 0.42 9.94 -2.83
CA LEU A 23 -1.04 9.96 -2.84
C LEU A 23 -1.61 10.62 -1.57
N VAL A 24 -1.17 10.18 -0.40
CA VAL A 24 -1.63 10.73 0.88
C VAL A 24 -1.25 12.20 0.99
N ASN A 25 -0.02 12.57 0.59
CA ASN A 25 0.39 13.97 0.60
C ASN A 25 -0.47 14.82 -0.33
N ALA A 26 -0.77 14.36 -1.54
CA ALA A 26 -1.64 15.07 -2.47
C ALA A 26 -3.06 15.25 -1.92
N ILE A 27 -3.60 14.25 -1.22
CA ILE A 27 -4.90 14.34 -0.55
C ILE A 27 -4.87 15.38 0.58
N ILE A 28 -3.81 15.39 1.40
CA ILE A 28 -3.65 16.35 2.50
C ILE A 28 -3.50 17.77 1.95
N THR A 29 -2.59 18.00 1.00
CA THR A 29 -2.18 19.36 0.59
C THR A 29 -3.10 19.98 -0.45
N ASN A 30 -3.68 19.19 -1.36
CA ASN A 30 -4.42 19.73 -2.50
C ASN A 30 -5.93 19.63 -2.33
N LEU A 31 -6.42 18.63 -1.59
CA LEU A 31 -7.85 18.44 -1.35
C LEU A 31 -8.28 18.97 0.02
N GLU A 32 -7.34 19.22 0.94
CA GLU A 32 -7.59 19.65 2.33
C GLU A 32 -8.58 18.74 3.10
N LEU A 33 -8.73 17.49 2.65
CA LEU A 33 -9.68 16.53 3.22
C LEU A 33 -9.15 15.84 4.49
N ILE A 34 -7.90 16.11 4.87
CA ILE A 34 -7.25 15.50 6.03
C ILE A 34 -6.56 16.59 6.85
N GLU A 35 -6.99 16.76 8.09
CA GLU A 35 -6.30 17.62 9.05
C GLU A 35 -5.16 16.85 9.73
N LYS A 36 -3.94 17.36 9.56
CA LYS A 36 -2.74 16.81 10.20
C LYS A 36 -2.68 17.28 11.65
N GLN A 37 -2.69 16.35 12.61
CA GLN A 37 -2.49 16.71 14.00
C GLN A 37 -1.01 17.01 14.27
N MET A 38 -0.69 18.23 14.71
CA MET A 38 0.68 18.67 15.05
C MET A 38 1.17 18.16 16.42
N ARG A 39 0.82 16.93 16.80
CA ARG A 39 1.35 16.28 18.01
C ARG A 39 2.41 15.26 17.60
N LEU A 40 3.51 15.21 18.35
CA LEU A 40 4.70 14.41 18.00
C LEU A 40 4.38 12.91 17.89
N ASP A 41 3.56 12.38 18.81
CA ASP A 41 3.22 10.95 18.86
C ASP A 41 2.38 10.46 17.66
N PRO A 42 1.26 11.11 17.28
CA PRO A 42 0.53 10.74 16.08
C PRO A 42 1.34 10.98 14.80
N PHE A 43 2.21 12.00 14.76
CA PHE A 43 3.10 12.19 13.62
C PHE A 43 4.12 11.04 13.45
N LEU A 44 4.75 10.59 14.55
CA LEU A 44 5.67 9.46 14.52
C LEU A 44 4.95 8.15 14.13
N SER A 45 3.73 7.97 14.65
CA SER A 45 2.88 6.82 14.33
C SER A 45 2.53 6.77 12.83
N LEU A 46 2.22 7.91 12.22
CA LEU A 46 1.97 8.02 10.79
C LEU A 46 3.22 7.64 9.96
N ILE A 47 4.39 8.13 10.36
CA ILE A 47 5.67 7.80 9.71
C ILE A 47 5.94 6.29 9.79
N MET A 48 5.75 5.67 10.96
CA MET A 48 5.94 4.22 11.12
C MET A 48 4.94 3.42 10.28
N LEU A 49 3.67 3.84 10.27
CA LEU A 49 2.63 3.20 9.47
C LEU A 49 2.99 3.24 7.98
N GLN A 50 3.39 4.40 7.47
CA GLN A 50 3.64 4.64 6.05
C GLN A 50 4.96 4.04 5.55
N ASN A 51 6.02 4.10 6.35
CA ASN A 51 7.37 3.72 5.92
C ASN A 51 7.77 2.29 6.29
N ILE A 52 7.06 1.67 7.24
CA ILE A 52 7.41 0.35 7.76
C ILE A 52 6.23 -0.61 7.61
N LEU A 53 5.12 -0.36 8.31
CA LEU A 53 4.02 -1.32 8.39
C LEU A 53 3.34 -1.53 7.03
N LEU A 54 3.05 -0.46 6.30
CA LEU A 54 2.38 -0.53 5.00
C LEU A 54 3.24 -1.26 3.95
N PRO A 55 4.54 -0.92 3.74
CA PRO A 55 5.40 -1.69 2.84
C PRO A 55 5.49 -3.17 3.19
N ILE A 56 5.60 -3.53 4.47
CA ILE A 56 5.62 -4.93 4.92
C ILE A 56 4.30 -5.62 4.56
N ALA A 57 3.17 -5.00 4.89
CA ALA A 57 1.84 -5.55 4.62
C ALA A 57 1.62 -5.80 3.13
N ILE A 58 2.02 -4.84 2.26
CA ILE A 58 1.92 -4.99 0.82
C ILE A 58 2.82 -6.12 0.31
N LEU A 59 4.05 -6.24 0.82
CA LEU A 59 4.95 -7.34 0.41
C LEU A 59 4.42 -8.71 0.82
N LEU A 60 3.87 -8.83 2.02
CA LEU A 60 3.18 -10.04 2.48
C LEU A 60 2.00 -10.37 1.58
N TYR A 61 1.17 -9.37 1.25
CA TYR A 61 0.08 -9.51 0.31
C TYR A 61 0.54 -9.99 -1.07
N ILE A 62 1.59 -9.40 -1.65
CA ILE A 62 2.10 -9.80 -2.98
C ILE A 62 2.66 -11.22 -2.94
N ASN A 63 3.28 -11.63 -1.82
CA ASN A 63 3.75 -13.00 -1.65
C ASN A 63 2.58 -14.00 -1.65
N MET A 64 1.47 -13.69 -0.96
CA MET A 64 0.25 -14.50 -1.01
C MET A 64 -0.41 -14.48 -2.39
N TYR A 65 -0.44 -13.31 -3.05
CA TYR A 65 -0.96 -13.15 -4.40
C TYR A 65 -0.25 -14.06 -5.41
N LYS A 66 1.08 -14.17 -5.32
CA LYS A 66 1.90 -14.96 -6.26
C LYS A 66 1.55 -16.45 -6.27
N ILE A 67 1.25 -17.02 -5.10
CA ILE A 67 0.98 -18.46 -4.94
C ILE A 67 -0.50 -18.83 -5.10
N SER A 68 -1.37 -17.83 -5.25
CA SER A 68 -2.83 -18.01 -5.28
C SER A 68 -3.36 -18.26 -6.69
N SER A 69 -4.46 -19.01 -6.78
CA SER A 69 -5.23 -19.15 -8.03
C SER A 69 -5.89 -17.82 -8.43
N ILE A 70 -6.35 -17.71 -9.69
CA ILE A 70 -6.91 -16.45 -10.21
C ILE A 70 -8.11 -15.95 -9.40
N VAL A 71 -9.00 -16.85 -8.99
CA VAL A 71 -10.17 -16.52 -8.15
C VAL A 71 -9.72 -16.05 -6.77
N MET A 72 -8.75 -16.75 -6.17
CA MET A 72 -8.20 -16.39 -4.85
C MET A 72 -7.46 -15.06 -4.87
N LYS A 73 -6.80 -14.71 -5.98
CA LYS A 73 -6.15 -13.39 -6.14
C LYS A 73 -7.17 -12.25 -6.05
N VAL A 74 -8.33 -12.39 -6.71
CA VAL A 74 -9.39 -11.38 -6.66
C VAL A 74 -9.95 -11.28 -5.24
N LEU A 75 -10.28 -12.42 -4.64
CA LEU A 75 -10.79 -12.49 -3.26
C LEU A 75 -9.81 -11.87 -2.25
N PHE A 76 -8.53 -12.22 -2.31
CA PHE A 76 -7.52 -11.64 -1.44
C PHE A 76 -7.31 -10.15 -1.65
N SER A 77 -7.44 -9.66 -2.90
CA SER A 77 -7.39 -8.22 -3.16
C SER A 77 -8.54 -7.49 -2.49
N PHE A 78 -9.75 -8.04 -2.58
CA PHE A 78 -10.93 -7.46 -1.94
C PHE A 78 -10.82 -7.48 -0.40
N VAL A 79 -10.36 -8.61 0.17
CA VAL A 79 -10.09 -8.73 1.60
C VAL A 79 -9.02 -7.75 2.07
N ALA A 80 -7.94 -7.59 1.29
CA ALA A 80 -6.88 -6.64 1.61
C ALA A 80 -7.41 -5.18 1.64
N ILE A 81 -8.26 -4.80 0.68
CA ILE A 81 -8.91 -3.48 0.66
C ILE A 81 -9.73 -3.28 1.94
N ILE A 82 -10.57 -4.25 2.31
CA ILE A 82 -11.42 -4.17 3.51
C ILE A 82 -10.55 -4.04 4.77
N ILE A 83 -9.50 -4.84 4.91
CA ILE A 83 -8.57 -4.77 6.04
C ILE A 83 -7.91 -3.40 6.10
N SER A 84 -7.45 -2.87 4.97
CA SER A 84 -6.83 -1.55 4.91
C SER A 84 -7.79 -0.44 5.33
N MET A 85 -9.05 -0.48 4.91
CA MET A 85 -10.09 0.46 5.35
C MET A 85 -10.35 0.36 6.87
N LEU A 86 -10.37 -0.86 7.43
CA LEU A 86 -10.53 -1.06 8.87
C LEU A 86 -9.34 -0.48 9.65
N VAL A 87 -8.12 -0.74 9.19
CA VAL A 87 -6.89 -0.19 9.81
C VAL A 87 -6.88 1.34 9.72
N GLU A 88 -7.23 1.91 8.57
CA GLU A 88 -7.36 3.34 8.38
C GLU A 88 -8.33 3.96 9.39
N HIS A 89 -9.51 3.37 9.57
CA HIS A 89 -10.49 3.88 10.54
C HIS A 89 -10.04 3.72 12.00
N LEU A 90 -9.27 2.66 12.32
CA LEU A 90 -8.65 2.52 13.63
C LEU A 90 -7.59 3.60 13.89
N VAL A 91 -6.78 3.92 12.87
CA VAL A 91 -5.74 4.94 12.92
C VAL A 91 -6.35 6.34 13.04
N GLU A 92 -7.47 6.60 12.36
CA GLU A 92 -8.28 7.80 12.52
C GLU A 92 -8.81 7.94 13.95
N LYS A 93 -9.41 6.88 14.50
CA LYS A 93 -9.90 6.85 15.90
C LYS A 93 -8.80 7.04 16.93
N ALA A 94 -7.60 6.55 16.65
CA ALA A 94 -6.41 6.80 17.46
C ALA A 94 -5.91 8.26 17.41
N GLY A 95 -6.51 9.10 16.55
CA GLY A 95 -6.19 10.51 16.43
C GLY A 95 -4.93 10.79 15.61
N VAL A 96 -4.45 9.82 14.82
CA VAL A 96 -3.24 9.98 13.99
C VAL A 96 -3.47 10.99 12.86
N PHE A 97 -4.64 10.93 12.23
CA PHE A 97 -5.15 11.94 11.31
C PHE A 97 -6.66 12.09 11.54
N LYS A 98 -7.24 13.21 11.08
CA LYS A 98 -8.70 13.40 11.07
C LYS A 98 -9.17 13.69 9.67
N TYR A 99 -10.15 12.95 9.23
CA TYR A 99 -10.83 13.23 7.98
C TYR A 99 -11.79 14.41 8.12
N LYS A 100 -11.88 15.20 7.05
CA LYS A 100 -12.84 16.29 6.88
C LYS A 100 -13.65 16.00 5.61
N ASP A 101 -14.96 15.85 5.77
CA ASP A 101 -15.89 15.49 4.67
C ASP A 101 -15.48 14.26 3.84
N TRP A 102 -14.86 13.27 4.50
CA TRP A 102 -14.38 12.06 3.84
C TRP A 102 -15.47 11.00 3.75
N ASN A 103 -15.83 10.65 2.53
CA ASN A 103 -16.72 9.52 2.24
C ASN A 103 -15.93 8.21 2.29
N SER A 104 -16.49 7.15 2.90
CA SER A 104 -15.91 5.80 2.92
C SER A 104 -15.58 5.25 1.52
N TRP A 105 -16.27 5.72 0.47
CA TRP A 105 -15.92 5.41 -0.92
C TRP A 105 -14.53 5.91 -1.33
N PHE A 106 -14.04 7.02 -0.79
CA PHE A 106 -12.69 7.50 -1.04
C PHE A 106 -11.64 6.58 -0.43
N SER A 107 -11.87 6.06 0.78
CA SER A 107 -11.01 5.02 1.37
C SER A 107 -10.95 3.77 0.48
N PHE A 108 -12.10 3.30 0.00
CA PHE A 108 -12.15 2.16 -0.91
C PHE A 108 -11.34 2.41 -2.19
N LEU A 109 -11.52 3.58 -2.81
CA LEU A 109 -10.78 3.96 -4.02
C LEU A 109 -9.27 4.09 -3.76
N LEU A 110 -8.88 4.75 -2.67
CA LEU A 110 -7.48 4.92 -2.28
C LEU A 110 -6.78 3.57 -2.16
N TRP A 111 -7.34 2.65 -1.37
CA TRP A 111 -6.73 1.34 -1.14
C TRP A 111 -6.78 0.44 -2.38
N SER A 112 -7.83 0.55 -3.19
CA SER A 112 -7.92 -0.13 -4.48
C SER A 112 -6.79 0.32 -5.42
N VAL A 113 -6.52 1.62 -5.50
CA VAL A 113 -5.42 2.18 -6.30
C VAL A 113 -4.06 1.72 -5.76
N VAL A 114 -3.83 1.79 -4.45
CA VAL A 114 -2.57 1.34 -3.82
C VAL A 114 -2.30 -0.13 -4.11
N ILE A 115 -3.29 -1.00 -3.91
CA ILE A 115 -3.15 -2.45 -4.14
C ILE A 115 -2.94 -2.74 -5.63
N THR A 116 -3.74 -2.15 -6.51
CA THR A 116 -3.63 -2.36 -7.96
C THR A 116 -2.27 -1.89 -8.49
N ALA A 117 -1.82 -0.69 -8.09
CA ALA A 117 -0.52 -0.16 -8.48
C ALA A 117 0.63 -1.07 -8.01
N SER A 118 0.54 -1.59 -6.79
CA SER A 118 1.52 -2.52 -6.23
C SER A 118 1.61 -3.84 -7.01
N ILE A 119 0.47 -4.39 -7.45
CA ILE A 119 0.40 -5.59 -8.30
C ILE A 119 1.01 -5.30 -9.69
N VAL A 120 0.64 -4.17 -10.30
CA VAL A 120 1.17 -3.77 -11.61
C VAL A 120 2.68 -3.61 -11.55
N PHE A 121 3.19 -2.94 -10.51
CA PHE A 121 4.63 -2.77 -10.30
C PHE A 121 5.34 -4.10 -10.08
N TYR A 122 4.75 -5.01 -9.31
CA TYR A 122 5.26 -6.38 -9.18
C TYR A 122 5.40 -7.09 -10.53
N HIS A 123 4.37 -7.01 -11.38
CA HIS A 123 4.41 -7.62 -12.71
C HIS A 123 5.47 -6.97 -13.60
N PHE A 124 5.64 -5.66 -13.52
CA PHE A 124 6.67 -4.92 -14.25
C PHE A 124 8.08 -5.38 -13.86
N VAL A 125 8.42 -5.36 -12.56
CA VAL A 125 9.73 -5.80 -12.04
C VAL A 125 9.99 -7.26 -12.36
N ASN A 126 8.96 -8.11 -12.29
CA ASN A 126 9.12 -9.53 -12.57
C ASN A 126 9.31 -9.83 -14.07
N ASN A 127 8.66 -9.08 -14.96
CA ASN A 127 8.80 -9.26 -16.40
C ASN A 127 10.15 -8.74 -16.92
N GLN A 128 10.69 -7.68 -16.34
CA GLN A 128 12.03 -7.20 -16.71
C GLN A 128 13.13 -8.22 -16.36
N SER A 129 13.11 -8.78 -15.16
CA SER A 129 14.10 -9.80 -14.76
C SER A 129 14.04 -11.06 -15.63
N LYS A 130 12.84 -11.47 -16.11
CA LYS A 130 12.74 -12.59 -17.06
C LYS A 130 13.39 -12.29 -18.42
N ARG A 131 13.41 -11.02 -18.85
CA ARG A 131 14.05 -10.61 -20.10
C ARG A 131 15.58 -10.60 -19.96
N GLU A 132 16.09 -10.15 -18.82
CA GLU A 132 17.53 -10.18 -18.54
C GLU A 132 18.09 -11.60 -18.56
N ASP A 133 17.40 -12.56 -17.92
CA ASP A 133 17.81 -13.97 -17.91
C ASP A 133 17.75 -14.64 -19.30
N SER A 134 16.99 -14.09 -20.26
CA SER A 134 16.88 -14.63 -21.63
C SER A 134 17.92 -14.09 -22.62
N HIS A 135 18.71 -13.09 -22.21
CA HIS A 135 19.76 -12.47 -23.02
C HIS A 135 21.18 -12.83 -22.54
N VAL A 136 21.30 -13.80 -21.62
CA VAL A 136 22.53 -14.43 -21.15
C VAL A 136 22.57 -15.87 -21.65
#